data_AF-A0A969EHB3-F1
#
_entry.id   AF-A0A969EHB3-F1
#
_cell.length_a   1.000
_cell.length_b   1.000
_cell.length_c   1.000
_cell.angle_alpha   90.00
_cell.angle_beta   90.00
_cell.angle_gamma   90.00
#
_symmetry.space_group_name_H-M   'P 1'
#
loop_
_entity.id
_entity.type
_entity.pdbx_description
1 polymer ?
#
loop_
_entity_poly.entity_id
_entity_poly.type
_entity_poly.pdbx_seq_one_letter_code
_entity_poly.pdbx_strand_id
1 'polypeptide(L)'
;MDIRHGFLFPWTFRFIGLLLMLTGAGLFTKMLWLTPILLLVGAFFITAYEGFEIDKATKKYREYTAYLFIKTGKFEPYSEIERIYINKGKESQRIYTMHTNQSAEFANELYKGYLKFSNGEKVLLQTTKKKDVMVKKLTALAQYVNAELVDNTV
;
A
#
# COMPACT_ATOMS: atom_id res chain seq x y z
N MET A 1 9.80 11.06 -7.01
CA MET A 1 8.42 11.16 -6.50
C MET A 1 8.13 9.91 -5.68
N ASP A 2 7.62 10.08 -4.45
CA ASP A 2 7.29 9.00 -3.52
C ASP A 2 5.77 8.85 -3.41
N ILE A 3 5.27 7.63 -3.55
CA ILE A 3 3.85 7.29 -3.57
C ILE A 3 3.63 6.14 -2.61
N ARG A 4 2.96 6.43 -1.50
CA ARG A 4 2.62 5.42 -0.51
C ARG A 4 1.43 4.61 -0.98
N HIS A 5 1.60 3.30 -0.99
CA HIS A 5 0.59 2.30 -1.32
C HIS A 5 0.18 1.63 0.00
N GLY A 6 -0.99 2.01 0.51
CA GLY A 6 -1.67 1.32 1.60
C GLY A 6 -0.88 1.11 2.89
N PHE A 7 -1.42 0.23 3.72
CA PHE A 7 -0.72 -0.32 4.89
C PHE A 7 -0.31 -1.75 4.54
N LEU A 8 0.86 -2.18 5.00
CA LEU A 8 1.34 -3.54 4.75
C LEU A 8 0.46 -4.57 5.46
N PHE A 9 0.08 -4.26 6.69
CA PHE A 9 -0.73 -5.16 7.49
C PHE A 9 -2.24 -4.85 7.39
N PRO A 10 -3.09 -5.89 7.41
CA PRO A 10 -4.54 -5.73 7.54
C PRO A 10 -4.92 -4.91 8.77
N TRP A 11 -6.12 -4.32 8.73
CA TRP A 11 -6.65 -3.51 9.84
C TRP A 11 -6.65 -4.24 11.19
N THR A 12 -6.86 -5.57 11.19
CA THR A 12 -6.84 -6.42 12.38
C THR A 12 -5.48 -6.37 13.11
N PHE A 13 -4.38 -6.50 12.38
CA PHE A 13 -3.03 -6.42 12.96
C PHE A 13 -2.70 -5.03 13.49
N ARG A 14 -3.20 -3.98 12.84
CA ARG A 14 -3.05 -2.60 13.34
C ARG A 14 -3.83 -2.37 14.62
N PHE A 15 -5.02 -2.96 14.73
CA PHE A 15 -5.81 -2.95 15.96
C PHE A 15 -5.11 -3.70 17.10
N ILE A 16 -4.55 -4.89 16.80
CA ILE A 16 -3.72 -5.62 17.77
C ILE A 16 -2.51 -4.76 18.19
N GLY A 17 -1.83 -4.10 17.24
CA GLY A 17 -0.73 -3.18 17.53
C GLY A 17 -1.14 -2.04 18.46
N LEU A 18 -2.34 -1.47 18.27
CA LEU A 18 -2.89 -0.43 19.16
C LEU A 18 -3.14 -0.96 20.57
N LEU A 19 -3.73 -2.15 20.70
CA LEU A 19 -3.94 -2.78 22.00
C LEU A 19 -2.62 -3.07 22.73
N LEU A 20 -1.60 -3.52 21.99
CA LEU A 20 -0.25 -3.74 22.55
C LEU A 20 0.38 -2.44 23.05
N MET A 21 0.23 -1.34 22.31
CA MET A 21 0.71 -0.03 22.77
C MET A 21 0.01 0.45 24.03
N LEU A 22 -1.32 0.34 24.10
CA LEU A 22 -2.10 0.71 25.28
C LEU A 22 -1.73 -0.15 26.50
N THR A 23 -1.55 -1.46 26.30
CA THR A 23 -1.13 -2.39 27.35
C THR A 23 0.29 -2.06 27.83
N GLY A 24 1.22 -1.81 26.91
CA GLY A 24 2.59 -1.40 27.24
C GLY A 24 2.64 -0.11 28.05
N ALA A 25 1.85 0.89 27.66
CA ALA A 25 1.71 2.15 28.38
C ALA A 25 1.14 1.95 29.80
N GLY A 26 0.11 1.11 29.96
CA GLY A 26 -0.47 0.80 31.28
C GLY A 26 0.49 0.04 32.21
N LEU A 27 1.41 -0.75 31.64
CA LEU A 27 2.43 -1.49 32.39
C LEU A 27 3.72 -0.70 32.65
N PHE A 28 3.83 0.54 32.15
CA PHE A 28 5.04 1.35 32.22
C PHE A 28 5.63 1.46 33.63
N THR A 29 4.79 1.57 34.66
CA THR A 29 5.23 1.69 36.06
C THR A 29 5.47 0.36 36.76
N LYS A 30 4.99 -0.77 36.22
CA LYS A 30 5.05 -2.09 36.86
C LYS A 30 6.14 -2.99 36.28
N MET A 31 6.36 -2.93 34.97
CA MET A 31 7.25 -3.84 34.25
C MET A 31 8.07 -3.07 33.21
N LEU A 32 9.01 -2.26 33.70
CA LEU A 32 9.82 -1.35 32.89
C LEU A 32 10.57 -2.03 31.72
N TRP A 33 10.96 -3.30 31.88
CA TRP A 33 11.69 -4.06 30.86
C TRP A 33 10.77 -4.61 29.76
N LEU A 34 9.49 -4.88 30.06
CA LEU A 34 8.52 -5.43 29.12
C LEU A 34 7.83 -4.33 28.29
N THR A 35 7.61 -3.16 28.89
CA THR A 35 7.00 -2.01 28.23
C THR A 35 7.65 -1.61 26.89
N PRO A 36 8.98 -1.44 26.77
CA PRO A 36 9.59 -1.06 25.50
C PRO A 36 9.37 -2.12 24.42
N ILE A 37 9.34 -3.40 24.77
CA ILE A 37 9.08 -4.50 23.83
C ILE A 37 7.65 -4.38 23.28
N LEU A 38 6.66 -4.23 24.16
CA LEU A 38 5.24 -4.08 23.77
C LEU A 38 5.01 -2.84 22.90
N LEU A 39 5.61 -1.70 23.27
CA LEU A 39 5.50 -0.47 22.50
C LEU A 39 6.15 -0.60 21.12
N LEU A 40 7.32 -1.23 21.03
CA LEU A 40 8.03 -1.42 19.76
C LEU A 40 7.27 -2.36 18.83
N VAL A 41 6.77 -3.50 19.34
CA VAL A 41 5.96 -4.43 18.54
C VAL A 41 4.65 -3.77 18.09
N GLY A 42 3.99 -3.01 18.97
CA GLY A 42 2.79 -2.27 18.61
C GLY A 42 3.05 -1.21 17.52
N ALA A 43 4.11 -0.43 17.69
CA ALA A 43 4.54 0.57 16.71
C ALA A 43 4.89 -0.07 15.36
N PHE A 44 5.53 -1.25 15.36
CA PHE A 44 5.86 -1.98 14.14
C PHE A 44 4.62 -2.30 13.30
N PHE A 45 3.55 -2.83 13.90
CA PHE A 45 2.32 -3.15 13.18
C PHE A 45 1.58 -1.90 12.67
N ILE A 46 1.63 -0.80 13.41
CA ILE A 46 0.92 0.44 13.03
C ILE A 46 1.64 1.21 11.94
N THR A 47 2.97 1.21 11.98
CA THR A 47 3.83 2.03 11.09
C THR A 47 4.32 1.28 9.86
N ALA A 48 4.02 0.00 9.70
CA ALA A 48 4.38 -0.73 8.50
C ALA A 48 3.50 -0.29 7.31
N TYR A 49 4.13 0.30 6.30
CA TYR A 49 3.47 0.71 5.06
C TYR A 49 4.31 0.33 3.85
N GLU A 50 3.68 0.23 2.70
CA GLU A 50 4.35 -0.02 1.44
C GLU A 50 4.26 1.23 0.56
N GLY A 51 5.11 1.29 -0.45
CA GLY A 51 5.15 2.41 -1.36
C GLY A 51 5.99 2.14 -2.59
N PHE A 52 5.86 3.07 -3.52
CA PHE A 52 6.57 3.09 -4.77
C PHE A 52 7.29 4.42 -4.89
N GLU A 53 8.58 4.37 -5.19
CA GLU A 53 9.42 5.53 -5.37
C GLU A 53 10.01 5.51 -6.77
N ILE A 54 9.89 6.63 -7.48
CA ILE A 54 10.44 6.78 -8.83
C ILE A 54 11.32 8.03 -8.91
N ASP A 55 12.53 7.81 -9.42
CA ASP A 55 13.48 8.87 -9.73
C ASP A 55 13.66 8.99 -11.25
N LYS A 56 13.37 10.20 -11.76
CA LYS A 56 13.50 10.55 -13.17
C LYS A 56 14.92 10.94 -13.55
N ALA A 57 15.68 11.51 -12.60
CA ALA A 57 17.05 11.96 -12.84
C ALA A 57 17.99 10.76 -13.00
N THR A 58 17.83 9.75 -12.15
CA THR A 58 18.67 8.54 -12.16
C THR A 58 18.07 7.37 -12.96
N LYS A 59 16.84 7.54 -13.50
CA LYS A 59 16.08 6.49 -14.19
C LYS A 59 16.00 5.19 -13.39
N LYS A 60 15.66 5.30 -12.11
CA LYS A 60 15.47 4.15 -11.20
C LYS A 60 14.13 4.23 -10.52
N TYR A 61 13.48 3.09 -10.34
CA TYR A 61 12.31 2.95 -9.50
C TYR A 61 12.60 1.95 -8.39
N ARG A 62 11.76 1.95 -7.37
CA ARG A 62 11.84 0.99 -6.27
C ARG A 62 10.47 0.82 -5.64
N GLU A 63 10.05 -0.42 -5.53
CA GLU A 63 9.04 -0.81 -4.54
C GLU A 63 9.72 -0.91 -3.19
N TYR A 64 9.15 -0.24 -2.18
CA TYR A 64 9.68 -0.26 -0.84
C TYR A 64 8.63 -0.65 0.17
N THR A 65 9.10 -1.38 1.17
CA THR A 65 8.39 -1.60 2.41
C THR A 65 9.05 -0.76 3.49
N ALA A 66 8.27 0.05 4.18
CA ALA A 66 8.73 0.81 5.32
C ALA A 66 8.30 0.14 6.62
N TYR A 67 9.27 -0.13 7.50
CA TYR A 67 9.03 -0.57 8.87
C TYR A 67 9.61 0.47 9.82
N LEU A 68 8.82 0.94 10.80
CA LEU A 68 9.28 1.95 11.77
C LEU A 68 9.98 3.14 11.09
N PHE A 69 9.39 3.65 10.00
CA PHE A 69 9.92 4.74 9.15
C PHE A 69 11.19 4.43 8.34
N ILE A 70 11.78 3.23 8.47
CA ILE A 70 12.91 2.80 7.66
C ILE A 70 12.39 2.13 6.39
N LYS A 71 12.69 2.73 5.23
CA LYS A 71 12.31 2.18 3.92
C LYS A 71 13.33 1.14 3.46
N THR A 72 12.87 -0.09 3.22
CA THR A 72 13.64 -1.20 2.64
C THR A 72 13.11 -1.53 1.25
N GLY A 73 13.99 -1.67 0.26
CA GLY A 73 13.62 -2.01 -1.11
C GLY A 73 14.81 -1.88 -2.06
N LYS A 74 14.74 -2.53 -3.22
CA LYS A 74 15.81 -2.51 -4.23
C LYS A 74 15.49 -1.49 -5.31
N PHE A 75 16.49 -0.69 -5.68
CA PHE A 75 16.37 0.20 -6.82
C PHE A 75 16.63 -0.58 -8.11
N GLU A 76 15.66 -0.54 -9.01
CA GLU A 76 15.69 -1.17 -10.32
C GLU A 76 15.75 -0.08 -11.40
N PRO A 77 16.68 -0.18 -12.35
CA PRO A 77 16.76 0.78 -13.46
C PRO A 77 15.61 0.57 -14.44
N TYR A 78 15.08 1.66 -15.00
CA TYR A 78 14.11 1.63 -16.09
C TYR A 78 14.59 2.46 -17.27
N SER A 79 14.29 2.02 -18.49
CA SER A 79 14.68 2.72 -19.72
C SER A 79 13.71 3.86 -20.03
N GLU A 80 12.44 3.52 -20.24
CA GLU A 80 11.35 4.46 -20.54
C GLU A 80 10.03 3.99 -19.95
N ILE A 81 9.14 4.94 -19.70
CA ILE A 81 7.78 4.67 -19.22
C ILE A 81 6.83 4.81 -20.39
N GLU A 82 6.21 3.70 -20.77
CA GLU A 82 5.36 3.61 -21.95
C GLU A 82 4.00 4.27 -21.66
N ARG A 83 3.36 3.89 -20.55
CA ARG A 83 2.04 4.39 -20.17
C ARG A 83 1.70 4.12 -18.71
N ILE A 84 0.82 4.94 -18.17
CA ILE A 84 0.15 4.71 -16.89
C ILE A 84 -1.30 4.35 -17.20
N TYR A 85 -1.85 3.30 -16.61
CA TYR A 85 -3.23 2.91 -16.88
C TYR A 85 -4.03 2.54 -15.64
N ILE A 86 -5.34 2.81 -15.68
CA ILE A 86 -6.30 2.48 -14.63
C ILE A 86 -7.13 1.30 -15.10
N ASN A 87 -7.20 0.25 -14.28
CA ASN A 87 -8.06 -0.89 -14.52
C ASN A 87 -9.10 -1.05 -13.40
N LYS A 88 -10.34 -1.42 -13.76
CA LYS A 88 -11.40 -1.74 -12.81
C LYS A 88 -11.37 -3.23 -12.50
N GLY A 89 -11.11 -3.59 -11.24
CA GLY A 89 -11.16 -4.95 -10.74
C GLY A 89 -12.33 -5.15 -9.77
N LYS A 90 -12.91 -6.35 -9.77
CA LYS A 90 -13.79 -6.80 -8.69
C LYS A 90 -12.95 -7.64 -7.74
N GLU A 91 -12.89 -7.26 -6.47
CA GLU A 91 -12.35 -8.12 -5.42
C GLU A 91 -13.55 -8.70 -4.66
N SER A 92 -13.77 -10.01 -4.84
CA SER A 92 -14.76 -10.76 -4.06
C SER A 92 -14.08 -11.20 -2.77
N GLN A 93 -14.49 -10.62 -1.65
CA GLN A 93 -14.10 -11.13 -0.34
C GLN A 93 -15.17 -12.12 0.11
N ARG A 94 -14.81 -13.41 0.08
CA ARG A 94 -15.69 -14.48 0.55
C ARG A 94 -15.54 -14.61 2.07
N ILE A 95 -16.47 -14.05 2.82
CA ILE A 95 -16.52 -14.22 4.27
C ILE A 95 -17.21 -15.55 4.56
N TYR A 96 -16.48 -16.51 5.12
CA TYR A 96 -17.05 -17.73 5.67
C TYR A 96 -17.52 -17.46 7.11
N THR A 97 -18.81 -17.20 7.28
CA THR A 97 -19.44 -17.12 8.61
C THR A 97 -19.63 -18.53 9.18
N MET A 98 -18.88 -18.91 10.21
CA MET A 98 -18.91 -20.26 10.81
C MET A 98 -20.26 -20.69 11.39
N HIS A 99 -21.21 -19.77 11.61
CA HIS A 99 -22.49 -20.07 12.27
C HIS A 99 -23.73 -19.94 11.37
N THR A 100 -23.61 -19.44 10.14
CA THR A 100 -24.69 -19.44 9.16
C THR A 100 -24.11 -19.86 7.83
N ASN A 101 -24.70 -20.90 7.21
CA ASN A 101 -24.29 -21.48 5.93
C ASN A 101 -24.53 -20.52 4.72
N GLN A 102 -24.46 -19.21 4.96
CA GLN A 102 -24.64 -18.12 4.01
C GLN A 102 -23.29 -17.43 3.81
N SER A 103 -22.69 -17.63 2.64
CA SER A 103 -21.57 -16.81 2.19
C SER A 103 -22.11 -15.47 1.71
N ALA A 104 -21.85 -14.39 2.44
CA ALA A 104 -22.08 -13.05 1.92
C ALA A 104 -20.92 -12.67 1.00
N GLU A 105 -21.19 -12.56 -0.30
CA GLU A 105 -20.20 -12.14 -1.30
C GLU A 105 -20.25 -10.61 -1.44
N PHE A 106 -19.38 -9.91 -0.71
CA PHE A 106 -19.27 -8.46 -0.85
C PHE A 106 -18.36 -8.15 -2.03
N ALA A 107 -18.97 -7.94 -3.20
CA ALA A 107 -18.27 -7.43 -4.38
C ALA A 107 -17.99 -5.93 -4.21
N ASN A 108 -16.77 -5.57 -3.81
CA ASN A 108 -16.32 -4.18 -3.84
C ASN A 108 -15.60 -3.89 -5.14
N GLU A 109 -16.00 -2.81 -5.83
CA GLU A 109 -15.28 -2.31 -6.99
C GLU A 109 -13.96 -1.66 -6.53
N LEU A 110 -12.83 -2.10 -7.09
CA LEU A 110 -11.51 -1.56 -6.81
C LEU A 110 -10.86 -1.07 -8.11
N TYR A 111 -10.39 0.16 -8.09
CA TYR A 111 -9.60 0.74 -9.17
C TYR A 111 -8.12 0.47 -8.88
N LYS A 112 -7.42 -0.17 -9.81
CA LYS A 112 -5.98 -0.45 -9.73
C LYS A 112 -5.23 0.37 -10.78
N GLY A 113 -4.28 1.18 -10.33
CA GLY A 113 -3.39 1.96 -11.17
C GLY A 113 -2.08 1.23 -11.41
N TYR A 114 -1.70 1.07 -12.66
CA TYR A 114 -0.47 0.40 -13.08
C TYR A 114 0.42 1.34 -13.88
N LEU A 115 1.72 1.12 -13.78
CA LEU A 115 2.74 1.75 -14.60
C LEU A 115 3.39 0.68 -15.46
N LYS A 116 3.39 0.90 -16.78
CA LYS A 116 4.05 0.02 -17.74
C LYS A 116 5.34 0.66 -18.23
N PHE A 117 6.42 -0.07 -18.06
CA PHE A 117 7.72 0.29 -18.63
C PHE A 117 7.86 -0.28 -20.06
N SER A 118 8.74 0.32 -20.86
CA SER A 118 9.00 -0.10 -22.24
C SER A 118 9.59 -1.51 -22.37
N ASN A 119 10.15 -2.06 -21.30
CA ASN A 119 10.60 -3.45 -21.20
C ASN A 119 9.44 -4.46 -21.06
N GLY A 120 8.19 -3.99 -21.00
CA GLY A 120 6.99 -4.82 -20.80
C GLY A 120 6.63 -5.08 -19.34
N GLU A 121 7.45 -4.62 -18.40
CA GLU A 121 7.23 -4.77 -16.96
C GLU A 121 6.11 -3.86 -16.47
N LYS A 122 5.28 -4.41 -15.58
CA LYS A 122 4.08 -3.75 -15.06
C LYS A 122 4.21 -3.67 -13.55
N VAL A 123 4.26 -2.45 -13.02
CA VAL A 123 4.29 -2.20 -11.58
C VAL A 123 2.96 -1.66 -11.11
N LEU A 124 2.44 -2.24 -10.02
CA LEU A 124 1.24 -1.76 -9.36
C LEU A 124 1.58 -0.51 -8.55
N LEU A 125 1.03 0.64 -8.92
CA LEU A 125 1.30 1.90 -8.23
C LEU A 125 0.39 2.09 -7.02
N GLN A 126 -0.91 1.80 -7.19
CA GLN A 126 -1.90 2.03 -6.14
C GLN A 126 -3.19 1.26 -6.42
N THR A 127 -3.87 0.86 -5.36
CA THR A 127 -5.25 0.35 -5.40
C THR A 127 -6.16 1.27 -4.58
N THR A 128 -7.32 1.67 -5.09
CA THR A 128 -8.24 2.57 -4.36
C THR A 128 -9.70 2.29 -4.73
N LYS A 129 -10.60 2.40 -3.75
CA LYS A 129 -12.06 2.22 -3.94
C LYS A 129 -12.72 3.39 -4.68
N LYS A 130 -12.13 4.59 -4.62
CA LYS A 130 -12.61 5.82 -5.24
C LYS A 130 -11.83 6.17 -6.51
N LYS A 131 -12.52 6.25 -7.65
CA LYS A 131 -11.94 6.62 -8.95
C LYS A 131 -11.28 8.00 -8.92
N ASP A 132 -11.94 9.03 -8.36
CA ASP A 132 -11.42 10.41 -8.37
C ASP A 132 -10.07 10.57 -7.68
N VAL A 133 -9.87 9.84 -6.58
CA VAL A 133 -8.60 9.86 -5.83
C VAL A 133 -7.49 9.19 -6.63
N MET A 134 -7.83 8.12 -7.37
CA MET A 134 -6.90 7.44 -8.26
C MET A 134 -6.48 8.35 -9.42
N VAL A 135 -7.45 8.97 -10.10
CA VAL A 135 -7.19 9.87 -11.22
C VAL A 135 -6.29 11.03 -10.78
N LYS A 136 -6.61 11.74 -9.70
CA LYS A 136 -5.78 12.87 -9.23
C LYS A 136 -4.32 12.49 -8.98
N LYS A 137 -4.07 11.35 -8.34
CA LYS A 137 -2.70 10.90 -8.03
C LYS A 137 -1.95 10.42 -9.28
N LEU A 138 -2.63 9.69 -10.15
CA LEU A 138 -2.02 9.20 -11.39
C LEU A 138 -1.81 10.31 -12.41
N THR A 139 -2.67 11.34 -12.46
CA THR A 139 -2.44 12.54 -13.28
C THR A 139 -1.19 13.28 -12.80
N ALA A 140 -1.00 13.45 -11.49
CA ALA A 140 0.21 14.08 -10.95
C ALA A 140 1.48 13.27 -11.31
N LEU A 141 1.38 11.93 -11.28
CA LEU A 141 2.45 11.05 -11.74
C LEU A 141 2.73 11.15 -13.23
N ALA A 142 1.69 11.11 -14.06
CA ALA A 142 1.79 11.20 -15.51
C ALA A 142 2.45 12.52 -15.92
N GLN A 143 2.09 13.62 -15.26
CA GLN A 143 2.75 14.93 -15.43
C GLN A 143 4.23 14.89 -15.01
N TYR A 144 4.56 14.27 -13.88
CA TYR A 144 5.94 14.18 -13.40
C TYR A 144 6.83 13.37 -14.37
N VAL A 145 6.30 12.27 -14.90
CA VAL A 145 7.08 11.35 -15.74
C VAL A 145 6.93 11.63 -17.25
N ASN A 146 6.05 12.55 -17.66
CA ASN A 146 5.67 12.78 -19.06
C ASN A 146 5.17 11.49 -19.76
N ALA A 147 4.30 10.74 -19.08
CA ALA A 147 3.70 9.52 -19.62
C ALA A 147 2.21 9.72 -19.89
N GLU A 148 1.66 9.04 -20.90
CA GLU A 148 0.21 9.05 -21.14
C GLU A 148 -0.55 8.30 -20.04
N LEU A 149 -1.66 8.90 -19.59
CA LEU A 149 -2.62 8.27 -18.67
C LEU A 149 -3.77 7.68 -19.49
N VAL A 150 -3.91 6.36 -19.48
CA VAL A 150 -4.96 5.62 -20.17
C VAL A 150 -5.98 5.10 -19.17
N ASP A 151 -7.23 5.57 -19.24
CA ASP A 151 -8.32 5.07 -18.41
C ASP A 151 -9.01 3.88 -19.11
N ASN A 152 -8.74 2.65 -18.64
CA ASN A 152 -9.35 1.41 -19.17
C ASN A 152 -10.54 0.95 -18.32
N THR A 153 -11.24 1.85 -17.65
CA THR A 153 -12.39 1.50 -16.78
C THR A 153 -13.73 1.36 -17.51
N VAL A 154 -13.72 1.33 -18.85
CA VAL A 154 -14.92 1.21 -19.73
C VAL A 154 -15.49 -0.20 -19.68
#